data_AF-A0A1A5ZUY9-F1
#
_entry.id   AF-A0A1A5ZUY9-F1
#
_cell.length_a   1.000
_cell.length_b   1.000
_cell.length_c   1.000
_cell.angle_alpha   90.00
_cell.angle_beta   90.00
_cell.angle_gamma   90.00
#
_symmetry.space_group_name_H-M   'P 1'
#
loop_
_entity.id
_entity.type
_entity.pdbx_description
1 polymer ?
#
loop_
_entity_poly.entity_id
_entity_poly.type
_entity_poly.pdbx_seq_one_letter_code
_entity_poly.pdbx_strand_id
1 'polypeptide(L)'
;MAPAPYIPWNIWRKVRDLALVVLAGLIALELGGWDIRTNVGLSSQSNPYLLPGYLEYSQWNPHGNRWHPFTGTSSPALLASLLRSSWAIKASSMASDILDPKGWSEKELGPDGKEWEDISWARGKTVLVIGDSVGRYQVKYFCEMAGEPLRELNWDHPFSPPEITGEEPKAEEHRVPETPEEIERYHQRQIQPSSTHGHASRGMDLDQGDDLTRDTPRLRKREDDTRHEGNGTGYHGHYCHVPGIDLMIVQVFNYGLDEKNFWTFREDYIPPYTVETRISSLALPYIRAIGRASSAPELTYVGSALWDTTRWMREDAANGKDIAEALSKERLNWYRTRIRQVLMHTRHVFPETKIKWSSHHYPLRAMFGWFFEAGDQKQRPNRPQQKLNRLSPLHEAAVSAINDLSDATSEEKSVLKNIDMNMWGRRMMGMEDHQKDDLHHKLLPGGYLWADMMLYDLREAVTKKWWKP
;
A
#
# COMPACT_ATOMS: atom_id res chain seq x y z
N MET A 1 16.77 74.46 -11.85
CA MET A 1 15.83 73.46 -12.40
C MET A 1 16.58 72.70 -13.48
N ALA A 2 16.83 71.41 -13.28
CA ALA A 2 17.49 70.59 -14.30
C ALA A 2 16.51 70.34 -15.45
N PRO A 3 16.93 70.47 -16.73
CA PRO A 3 16.07 70.19 -17.86
C PRO A 3 15.69 68.70 -17.86
N ALA A 4 14.42 68.40 -18.08
CA ALA A 4 13.93 67.03 -18.17
C ALA A 4 14.66 66.29 -19.31
N PRO A 5 15.03 65.01 -19.12
CA PRO A 5 15.74 64.26 -20.14
C PRO A 5 14.88 64.14 -21.41
N TYR A 6 15.43 64.62 -22.54
CA TYR A 6 14.83 64.45 -23.85
C TYR A 6 14.91 62.97 -24.23
N ILE A 7 13.77 62.30 -24.27
CA ILE A 7 13.65 60.95 -24.83
C ILE A 7 13.30 61.11 -26.32
N PRO A 8 14.18 60.68 -27.24
CA PRO A 8 13.90 60.68 -28.66
C PRO A 8 12.55 60.03 -29.01
N TRP A 9 11.78 60.66 -29.89
CA TRP A 9 10.42 60.23 -30.24
C TRP A 9 10.34 58.78 -30.75
N ASN A 10 11.38 58.30 -31.43
CA ASN A 10 11.50 56.92 -31.90
C ASN A 10 11.60 55.90 -30.74
N ILE A 11 12.22 56.28 -29.61
CA ILE A 11 12.27 55.45 -28.40
C ILE A 11 10.91 55.47 -27.71
N TRP A 12 10.28 56.64 -27.61
CA TRP A 12 8.93 56.77 -27.04
C TRP A 12 7.90 55.92 -27.79
N ARG A 13 7.98 55.90 -29.12
CA ARG A 13 7.14 55.06 -29.97
C ARG A 13 7.36 53.57 -29.71
N LYS A 14 8.61 53.11 -29.58
CA LYS A 14 8.91 51.71 -29.26
C LYS A 14 8.41 51.29 -27.87
N VAL A 15 8.57 52.16 -26.87
CA VAL A 15 8.07 51.91 -25.51
C VAL A 15 6.54 51.83 -25.50
N ARG A 16 5.87 52.75 -26.19
CA ARG A 16 4.41 52.74 -26.34
C ARG A 16 3.93 51.48 -27.07
N ASP A 17 4.57 51.12 -28.18
CA ASP A 17 4.15 49.97 -28.98
C ASP A 17 4.39 48.65 -28.20
N LEU A 18 5.46 48.55 -27.41
CA LEU A 18 5.69 47.44 -26.47
C LEU A 18 4.63 47.40 -25.35
N ALA A 19 4.31 48.55 -24.75
CA ALA A 19 3.27 48.65 -23.72
C ALA A 19 1.89 48.26 -24.26
N LEU A 20 1.57 48.65 -25.50
CA LEU A 20 0.33 48.26 -26.17
C LEU A 20 0.26 46.76 -26.48
N VAL A 21 1.38 46.14 -26.89
CA VAL A 21 1.45 44.68 -27.09
C VAL A 21 1.27 43.93 -25.78
N VAL A 22 1.92 44.38 -24.69
CA VAL A 22 1.77 43.78 -23.36
C VAL A 22 0.34 43.95 -22.85
N LEU A 23 -0.24 45.15 -22.99
CA LEU A 23 -1.61 45.43 -22.56
C LEU A 23 -2.64 44.66 -23.38
N ALA A 24 -2.45 44.55 -24.70
CA ALA A 24 -3.30 43.72 -25.56
C ALA A 24 -3.16 42.22 -25.21
N GLY A 25 -1.97 41.76 -24.84
CA GLY A 25 -1.75 40.40 -24.35
C GLY A 25 -2.46 40.12 -23.01
N LEU A 26 -2.41 41.08 -22.08
CA LEU A 26 -3.11 40.98 -20.79
C LEU A 26 -4.63 41.06 -20.94
N ILE A 27 -5.12 41.94 -21.81
CA ILE A 27 -6.56 42.03 -22.13
C ILE A 27 -7.02 40.78 -22.89
N ALA A 28 -6.22 40.21 -23.79
CA ALA A 28 -6.54 38.94 -24.44
C ALA A 28 -6.55 37.76 -23.45
N LEU A 29 -5.69 37.80 -22.42
CA LEU A 29 -5.71 36.83 -21.31
C LEU A 29 -6.99 36.95 -20.46
N GLU A 30 -7.45 38.16 -20.16
CA GLU A 30 -8.68 38.39 -19.38
C GLU A 30 -9.98 38.19 -20.19
N LEU A 31 -10.06 38.70 -21.43
CA LEU A 31 -11.26 38.61 -22.27
C LEU A 31 -11.37 37.27 -23.02
N GLY A 32 -10.27 36.55 -23.21
CA GLY A 32 -10.25 35.24 -23.87
C GLY A 32 -10.62 34.07 -22.97
N GLY A 33 -10.98 34.32 -21.69
CA GLY A 33 -11.26 33.24 -20.74
C GLY A 33 -10.06 32.31 -20.53
N TRP A 34 -8.84 32.82 -20.71
CA TRP A 34 -7.60 32.08 -20.46
C TRP A 34 -7.37 31.98 -18.95
N ASP A 35 -8.20 31.19 -18.29
CA ASP A 35 -7.90 30.73 -16.93
C ASP A 35 -6.73 29.74 -17.04
N ILE A 36 -5.53 30.18 -16.65
CA ILE A 36 -4.34 29.33 -16.55
C ILE A 36 -4.66 28.02 -15.81
N ARG A 37 -5.59 28.01 -14.85
CA ARG A 37 -5.99 26.81 -14.09
C ARG A 37 -6.60 25.71 -14.97
N THR A 38 -7.33 26.07 -16.03
CA THR A 38 -7.97 25.09 -16.93
C THR A 38 -6.97 24.44 -17.90
N ASN A 39 -5.89 25.12 -18.29
CA ASN A 39 -4.91 24.61 -19.25
C ASN A 39 -3.64 24.00 -18.60
N VAL A 40 -3.39 24.20 -17.30
CA VAL A 40 -2.44 23.35 -16.52
C VAL A 40 -3.05 22.03 -16.04
N GLY A 41 -4.22 21.63 -16.57
CA GLY A 41 -4.79 20.30 -16.29
C GLY A 41 -5.34 20.15 -14.87
N LEU A 42 -5.59 21.23 -14.13
CA LEU A 42 -6.40 21.20 -12.91
C LEU A 42 -7.88 21.15 -13.31
N SER A 43 -8.27 20.08 -14.00
CA SER A 43 -9.66 19.77 -14.23
C SER A 43 -10.35 19.48 -12.89
N SER A 44 -11.66 19.65 -12.86
CA SER A 44 -12.57 19.15 -11.81
C SER A 44 -12.59 17.61 -11.68
N GLN A 45 -11.57 16.91 -12.18
CA GLN A 45 -11.34 15.46 -12.10
C GLN A 45 -9.98 15.09 -11.50
N SER A 46 -9.36 15.98 -10.73
CA SER A 46 -8.14 15.63 -9.97
C SER A 46 -8.48 14.68 -8.82
N ASN A 47 -7.69 13.62 -8.64
CA ASN A 47 -7.85 12.68 -7.53
C ASN A 47 -7.62 13.45 -6.21
N PRO A 48 -8.64 13.61 -5.34
CA PRO A 48 -8.54 14.45 -4.15
C PRO A 48 -7.51 13.93 -3.16
N TYR A 49 -7.26 12.62 -3.15
CA TYR A 49 -6.27 11.98 -2.30
C TYR A 49 -4.83 12.16 -2.79
N LEU A 50 -4.61 12.79 -3.96
CA LEU A 50 -3.30 13.22 -4.44
C LEU A 50 -3.05 14.71 -4.17
N LEU A 51 -4.10 15.51 -3.92
CA LEU A 51 -3.97 16.94 -3.65
C LEU A 51 -3.43 17.22 -2.23
N PRO A 52 -2.70 18.33 -2.02
CA PRO A 52 -2.39 18.83 -0.69
C PRO A 52 -3.66 19.09 0.12
N GLY A 53 -3.62 18.80 1.42
CA GLY A 53 -4.79 18.80 2.29
C GLY A 53 -4.45 18.33 3.70
N TYR A 54 -5.47 17.97 4.46
CA TYR A 54 -5.34 17.42 5.81
C TYR A 54 -6.32 16.27 6.03
N LEU A 55 -5.98 15.36 6.94
CA LEU A 55 -6.90 14.33 7.42
C LEU A 55 -7.66 14.88 8.63
N GLU A 56 -8.98 14.93 8.55
CA GLU A 56 -9.81 15.22 9.71
C GLU A 56 -9.93 13.96 10.58
N TYR A 57 -9.89 14.12 11.90
CA TYR A 57 -10.16 13.05 12.86
C TYR A 57 -11.41 13.39 13.66
N SER A 58 -12.32 12.43 13.76
CA SER A 58 -13.49 12.55 14.61
C SER A 58 -13.88 11.21 15.21
N GLN A 59 -13.78 11.08 16.53
CA GLN A 59 -14.27 9.90 17.25
C GLN A 59 -15.80 9.81 17.31
N TRP A 60 -16.51 10.92 17.06
CA TRP A 60 -17.96 11.03 17.20
C TRP A 60 -18.71 10.97 15.87
N ASN A 61 -18.05 11.41 14.80
CA ASN A 61 -18.55 11.33 13.44
C ASN A 61 -17.61 10.46 12.62
N PRO A 62 -17.85 9.15 12.50
CA PRO A 62 -16.98 8.26 11.73
C PRO A 62 -16.77 8.75 10.29
N HIS A 63 -17.82 9.30 9.67
CA HIS A 63 -17.76 9.87 8.31
C HIS A 63 -16.96 11.18 8.18
N GLY A 64 -16.56 11.78 9.30
CA GLY A 64 -15.64 12.92 9.33
C GLY A 64 -14.18 12.49 9.13
N ASN A 65 -13.84 11.21 9.23
CA ASN A 65 -12.45 10.73 9.16
C ASN A 65 -11.97 10.61 7.70
N ARG A 66 -11.91 11.74 6.99
CA ARG A 66 -11.64 11.81 5.55
C ARG A 66 -10.53 12.81 5.23
N TRP A 67 -9.97 12.69 4.03
CA TRP A 67 -9.02 13.65 3.50
C TRP A 67 -9.73 14.90 2.98
N HIS A 68 -9.25 16.08 3.36
CA HIS A 68 -9.78 17.38 2.94
C HIS A 68 -8.69 18.14 2.17
N PRO A 69 -8.76 18.13 0.82
CA PRO A 69 -7.89 18.98 0.00
C PRO A 69 -8.03 20.46 0.38
N PHE A 70 -6.91 21.20 0.39
CA PHE A 70 -6.95 22.67 0.55
C PHE A 70 -7.53 23.35 -0.69
N THR A 71 -7.41 22.70 -1.84
CA THR A 71 -7.88 23.18 -3.14
C THR A 71 -8.76 22.13 -3.79
N GLY A 72 -9.76 22.57 -4.56
CA GLY A 72 -10.61 21.68 -5.35
C GLY A 72 -11.81 21.11 -4.59
N THR A 73 -12.34 20.00 -5.11
CA THR A 73 -13.55 19.32 -4.62
C THR A 73 -13.26 18.45 -3.40
N SER A 74 -14.17 18.47 -2.43
CA SER A 74 -14.11 17.59 -1.24
C SER A 74 -14.03 16.12 -1.66
N SER A 75 -13.29 15.32 -0.90
CA SER A 75 -13.24 13.87 -1.10
C SER A 75 -14.66 13.27 -0.98
N PRO A 76 -15.04 12.34 -1.87
CA PRO A 76 -16.38 11.75 -1.87
C PRO A 76 -16.60 10.86 -0.63
N ALA A 77 -17.85 10.71 -0.20
CA ALA A 77 -18.25 9.84 0.91
C ALA A 77 -18.58 8.41 0.42
N LEU A 78 -17.62 7.75 -0.21
CA LEU A 78 -17.86 6.48 -0.91
C LEU A 78 -18.18 5.32 0.03
N LEU A 79 -17.48 5.20 1.16
CA LEU A 79 -17.76 4.16 2.14
C LEU A 79 -19.18 4.30 2.70
N ALA A 80 -19.59 5.50 3.08
CA ALA A 80 -20.95 5.74 3.58
C ALA A 80 -22.01 5.33 2.55
N SER A 81 -21.81 5.71 1.28
CA SER A 81 -22.71 5.38 0.18
C SER A 81 -22.77 3.87 -0.10
N LEU A 82 -21.62 3.20 0.01
CA LEU A 82 -21.51 1.75 -0.13
C LEU A 82 -22.23 1.00 0.98
N LEU A 83 -21.99 1.37 2.24
CA LEU A 83 -22.62 0.75 3.40
C LEU A 83 -24.15 0.90 3.33
N ARG A 84 -24.63 2.13 3.10
CA ARG A 84 -26.07 2.41 2.93
C ARG A 84 -26.69 1.54 1.83
N SER A 85 -26.06 1.51 0.66
CA SER A 85 -26.60 0.77 -0.49
C SER A 85 -26.55 -0.75 -0.29
N SER A 86 -25.49 -1.26 0.36
CA SER A 86 -25.38 -2.68 0.69
C SER A 86 -26.45 -3.08 1.70
N TRP A 87 -26.59 -2.34 2.81
CA TRP A 87 -27.55 -2.66 3.87
C TRP A 87 -29.01 -2.55 3.40
N ALA A 88 -29.30 -1.66 2.45
CA ALA A 88 -30.61 -1.58 1.81
C ALA A 88 -30.96 -2.84 0.98
N ILE A 89 -29.96 -3.57 0.47
CA ILE A 89 -30.16 -4.80 -0.31
C ILE A 89 -30.14 -6.03 0.60
N LYS A 90 -29.17 -6.09 1.51
CA LYS A 90 -29.00 -7.17 2.48
C LYS A 90 -28.42 -6.59 3.76
N ALA A 91 -29.14 -6.80 4.87
CA ALA A 91 -28.68 -6.44 6.20
C ALA A 91 -27.31 -7.08 6.50
N SER A 92 -26.49 -6.37 7.28
CA SER A 92 -25.18 -6.87 7.70
C SER A 92 -25.32 -8.15 8.53
N SER A 93 -24.33 -9.04 8.42
CA SER A 93 -24.34 -10.30 9.18
C SER A 93 -24.15 -10.07 10.69
N MET A 94 -23.50 -8.98 11.09
CA MET A 94 -23.22 -8.58 12.47
C MET A 94 -23.45 -7.09 12.67
N ALA A 95 -23.35 -6.63 13.93
CA ALA A 95 -23.36 -5.20 14.24
C ALA A 95 -22.14 -4.49 13.63
N SER A 96 -22.38 -3.38 12.94
CA SER A 96 -21.32 -2.52 12.40
C SER A 96 -20.69 -1.66 13.49
N ASP A 97 -19.39 -1.43 13.39
CA ASP A 97 -18.66 -0.47 14.24
C ASP A 97 -18.85 0.98 13.82
N ILE A 98 -19.36 1.20 12.60
CA ILE A 98 -19.99 2.47 12.22
C ILE A 98 -21.46 2.31 12.51
N LEU A 99 -21.79 2.49 13.79
CA LEU A 99 -23.19 2.57 14.22
C LEU A 99 -23.91 3.65 13.39
N ASP A 100 -25.21 3.50 13.23
CA ASP A 100 -26.08 4.56 12.76
C ASP A 100 -26.82 5.22 13.94
N PRO A 101 -26.16 6.03 14.78
CA PRO A 101 -26.76 6.47 16.03
C PRO A 101 -27.76 7.62 15.80
N LYS A 102 -27.86 8.14 14.56
CA LYS A 102 -28.61 9.35 14.20
C LYS A 102 -29.33 9.23 12.84
N GLY A 103 -29.57 8.02 12.34
CA GLY A 103 -30.21 7.76 11.04
C GLY A 103 -29.45 8.34 9.85
N TRP A 104 -28.11 8.42 9.88
CA TRP A 104 -27.31 8.93 8.77
C TRP A 104 -27.60 8.22 7.45
N SER A 105 -27.91 6.93 7.48
CA SER A 105 -28.22 6.15 6.28
C SER A 105 -29.61 6.45 5.70
N GLU A 106 -30.52 6.98 6.53
CA GLU A 106 -31.89 7.34 6.17
C GLU A 106 -32.02 8.80 5.69
N LYS A 107 -30.98 9.62 5.86
CA LYS A 107 -30.99 11.02 5.41
C LYS A 107 -31.05 11.14 3.89
N GLU A 108 -31.71 12.19 3.42
CA GLU A 108 -31.78 12.52 2.00
C GLU A 108 -30.41 12.80 1.40
N LEU A 109 -29.54 13.47 2.16
CA LEU A 109 -28.17 13.81 1.76
C LEU A 109 -27.16 12.95 2.52
N GLY A 110 -26.03 12.67 1.86
CA GLY A 110 -24.88 11.98 2.42
C GLY A 110 -24.18 12.77 3.52
N PRO A 111 -23.21 12.16 4.22
CA PRO A 111 -22.52 12.78 5.37
C PRO A 111 -21.72 14.05 5.03
N ASP A 112 -21.48 14.33 3.75
CA ASP A 112 -20.84 15.54 3.26
C ASP A 112 -21.84 16.62 2.79
N GLY A 113 -23.14 16.40 3.01
CA GLY A 113 -24.20 17.31 2.59
C GLY A 113 -24.49 17.29 1.08
N LYS A 114 -24.00 16.30 0.35
CA LYS A 114 -24.26 16.11 -1.08
C LYS A 114 -25.22 14.94 -1.30
N GLU A 115 -25.67 14.77 -2.55
CA GLU A 115 -26.39 13.56 -2.94
C GLU A 115 -25.51 12.32 -2.72
N TRP A 116 -26.16 11.21 -2.38
CA TRP A 116 -25.50 9.92 -2.22
C TRP A 116 -24.81 9.50 -3.53
N GLU A 117 -23.56 9.04 -3.41
CA GLU A 117 -22.79 8.59 -4.57
C GLU A 117 -23.37 7.29 -5.13
N ASP A 118 -23.44 7.17 -6.46
CA ASP A 118 -23.74 5.88 -7.09
C ASP A 118 -22.57 4.91 -6.88
N ILE A 119 -22.87 3.76 -6.29
CA ILE A 119 -21.91 2.67 -6.01
C ILE A 119 -22.11 1.45 -6.93
N SER A 120 -23.00 1.53 -7.93
CA SER A 120 -23.33 0.41 -8.81
C SER A 120 -22.11 -0.21 -9.49
N TRP A 121 -21.09 0.60 -9.77
CA TRP A 121 -19.80 0.20 -10.34
C TRP A 121 -19.00 -0.77 -9.46
N ALA A 122 -19.25 -0.81 -8.15
CA ALA A 122 -18.57 -1.71 -7.21
C ALA A 122 -19.18 -3.12 -7.16
N ARG A 123 -20.34 -3.32 -7.81
CA ARG A 123 -21.08 -4.58 -7.72
C ARG A 123 -20.31 -5.73 -8.37
N GLY A 124 -20.17 -6.84 -7.63
CA GLY A 124 -19.49 -8.04 -8.14
C GLY A 124 -17.99 -7.85 -8.38
N LYS A 125 -17.36 -6.85 -7.73
CA LYS A 125 -15.95 -6.47 -7.93
C LYS A 125 -15.01 -7.04 -6.88
N THR A 126 -13.80 -7.38 -7.29
CA THR A 126 -12.77 -7.96 -6.43
C THR A 126 -11.59 -7.01 -6.30
N VAL A 127 -11.18 -6.75 -5.06
CA VAL A 127 -9.96 -6.03 -4.71
C VAL A 127 -8.97 -7.02 -4.11
N LEU A 128 -7.72 -6.96 -4.54
CA LEU A 128 -6.61 -7.74 -3.98
C LEU A 128 -5.64 -6.82 -3.26
N VAL A 129 -5.22 -7.21 -2.06
CA VAL A 129 -4.24 -6.51 -1.22
C VAL A 129 -3.07 -7.45 -0.93
N ILE A 130 -1.96 -7.25 -1.61
CA ILE A 130 -0.70 -7.92 -1.31
C ILE A 130 0.09 -7.03 -0.34
N GLY A 131 0.16 -7.43 0.92
CA GLY A 131 0.76 -6.60 1.98
C GLY A 131 0.91 -7.37 3.28
N ASP A 132 1.41 -6.70 4.31
CA ASP A 132 1.64 -7.29 5.63
C ASP A 132 0.41 -7.14 6.56
N SER A 133 0.65 -7.20 7.88
CA SER A 133 -0.41 -7.06 8.87
C SER A 133 -1.09 -5.69 8.82
N VAL A 134 -0.44 -4.63 8.34
CA VAL A 134 -1.09 -3.33 8.14
C VAL A 134 -2.20 -3.45 7.08
N GLY A 135 -1.91 -4.13 5.97
CA GLY A 135 -2.91 -4.43 4.93
C GLY A 135 -4.03 -5.33 5.44
N ARG A 136 -3.70 -6.32 6.28
CA ARG A 136 -4.72 -7.16 6.94
C ARG A 136 -5.65 -6.32 7.84
N TYR A 137 -5.11 -5.40 8.61
CA TYR A 137 -5.90 -4.51 9.48
C TYR A 137 -6.77 -3.54 8.69
N GLN A 138 -6.32 -3.06 7.53
CA GLN A 138 -7.16 -2.27 6.61
C GLN A 138 -8.41 -3.05 6.19
N VAL A 139 -8.24 -4.29 5.75
CA VAL A 139 -9.36 -5.17 5.36
C VAL A 139 -10.23 -5.55 6.55
N LYS A 140 -9.62 -5.84 7.70
CA LYS A 140 -10.32 -6.09 8.97
C LYS A 140 -11.27 -4.94 9.32
N TYR A 141 -10.76 -3.71 9.37
CA TYR A 141 -11.59 -2.56 9.71
C TYR A 141 -12.67 -2.32 8.66
N PHE A 142 -12.40 -2.56 7.38
CA PHE A 142 -13.45 -2.52 6.36
C PHE A 142 -14.60 -3.49 6.69
N CYS A 143 -14.30 -4.72 7.09
CA CYS A 143 -15.33 -5.69 7.49
C CYS A 143 -16.11 -5.24 8.73
N GLU A 144 -15.40 -4.76 9.75
CA GLU A 144 -16.03 -4.27 10.99
C GLU A 144 -16.96 -3.08 10.72
N MET A 145 -16.57 -2.17 9.83
CA MET A 145 -17.41 -1.07 9.37
C MET A 145 -18.59 -1.58 8.52
N ALA A 146 -18.42 -2.64 7.74
CA ALA A 146 -19.49 -3.27 6.97
C ALA A 146 -20.48 -4.11 7.81
N GLY A 147 -20.09 -4.48 9.03
CA GLY A 147 -20.81 -5.45 9.86
C GLY A 147 -20.67 -6.88 9.32
N GLU A 148 -19.52 -7.19 8.71
CA GLU A 148 -19.22 -8.51 8.13
C GLU A 148 -18.00 -9.14 8.83
N PRO A 149 -17.87 -10.48 8.84
CA PRO A 149 -16.73 -11.13 9.45
C PRO A 149 -15.50 -11.07 8.55
N LEU A 150 -14.32 -10.88 9.15
CA LEU A 150 -13.06 -11.18 8.48
C LEU A 150 -12.85 -12.70 8.51
N ARG A 151 -12.57 -13.30 7.36
CA ARG A 151 -12.41 -14.75 7.23
C ARG A 151 -10.99 -15.09 6.81
N GLU A 152 -10.35 -15.99 7.54
CA GLU A 152 -9.02 -16.49 7.20
C GLU A 152 -9.08 -17.50 6.02
N LEU A 153 -8.11 -17.41 5.13
CA LEU A 153 -7.84 -18.33 4.03
C LEU A 153 -6.69 -19.27 4.41
N ASN A 154 -6.88 -20.07 5.46
CA ASN A 154 -5.92 -21.11 5.86
C ASN A 154 -5.98 -22.32 4.90
N TRP A 155 -5.12 -23.32 5.08
CA TRP A 155 -5.02 -24.47 4.16
C TRP A 155 -6.30 -25.31 4.03
N ASP A 156 -7.14 -25.32 5.07
CA ASP A 156 -8.42 -26.05 5.06
C ASP A 156 -9.56 -25.27 4.39
N HIS A 157 -9.34 -24.00 4.07
CA HIS A 157 -10.36 -23.15 3.47
C HIS A 157 -10.67 -23.60 2.03
N PRO A 158 -11.94 -23.61 1.57
CA PRO A 158 -12.32 -24.08 0.22
C PRO A 158 -11.68 -23.33 -0.96
N PHE A 159 -11.20 -22.11 -0.72
CA PHE A 159 -10.49 -21.32 -1.74
C PHE A 159 -9.00 -21.65 -1.80
N SER A 160 -8.48 -22.33 -0.80
CA SER A 160 -7.06 -22.55 -0.66
C SER A 160 -6.55 -23.64 -1.59
N PRO A 161 -5.33 -23.44 -2.14
CA PRO A 161 -4.64 -24.52 -2.81
C PRO A 161 -4.26 -25.61 -1.79
N PRO A 162 -3.78 -26.79 -2.25
CA PRO A 162 -3.12 -27.73 -1.37
C PRO A 162 -2.01 -27.07 -0.55
N GLU A 163 -1.82 -27.54 0.69
CA GLU A 163 -0.78 -27.05 1.58
C GLU A 163 0.60 -27.13 0.91
N ILE A 164 1.32 -26.00 0.95
CA ILE A 164 2.68 -25.89 0.44
C ILE A 164 3.62 -26.13 1.62
N THR A 165 4.60 -27.02 1.48
CA THR A 165 5.57 -27.31 2.54
C THR A 165 6.90 -26.62 2.23
N GLY A 166 7.15 -25.48 2.87
CA GLY A 166 8.38 -24.72 2.72
C GLY A 166 8.59 -24.11 1.33
N GLU A 167 9.65 -23.31 1.21
CA GLU A 167 10.19 -22.79 -0.05
C GLU A 167 11.69 -22.65 0.17
N GLU A 168 12.52 -23.10 -0.77
CA GLU A 168 13.96 -22.86 -0.70
C GLU A 168 14.28 -21.39 -1.03
N PRO A 169 15.36 -20.81 -0.47
CA PRO A 169 15.77 -19.46 -0.83
C PRO A 169 16.02 -19.38 -2.33
N LYS A 170 15.66 -18.24 -2.95
CA LYS A 170 15.93 -18.01 -4.38
C LYS A 170 17.43 -18.23 -4.64
N ALA A 171 17.84 -18.88 -5.74
CA ALA A 171 19.26 -19.10 -6.01
C ALA A 171 20.04 -17.76 -6.09
N GLU A 172 21.30 -17.71 -5.62
CA GLU A 172 22.06 -16.45 -5.48
C GLU A 172 22.17 -15.70 -6.81
N GLU A 173 22.35 -16.41 -7.92
CA GLU A 173 22.41 -15.89 -9.28
C GLU A 173 21.11 -15.23 -9.76
N HIS A 174 19.98 -15.55 -9.13
CA HIS A 174 18.67 -14.99 -9.45
C HIS A 174 18.22 -13.91 -8.47
N ARG A 175 18.96 -13.67 -7.38
CA ARG A 175 18.67 -12.60 -6.40
C ARG A 175 19.17 -11.25 -6.92
N VAL A 176 18.51 -10.18 -6.49
CA VAL A 176 19.06 -8.84 -6.65
C VAL A 176 20.20 -8.68 -5.63
N PRO A 177 21.42 -8.31 -6.04
CA PRO A 177 22.52 -8.08 -5.10
C PRO A 177 22.21 -6.85 -4.22
N GLU A 178 22.46 -6.98 -2.92
CA GLU A 178 22.04 -6.04 -1.89
C GLU A 178 23.22 -5.35 -1.17
N THR A 179 24.39 -6.00 -1.15
CA THR A 179 25.62 -5.46 -0.54
C THR A 179 26.69 -5.16 -1.59
N PRO A 180 27.67 -4.28 -1.30
CA PRO A 180 28.80 -4.06 -2.19
C PRO A 180 29.53 -5.34 -2.60
N GLU A 181 29.69 -6.29 -1.67
CA GLU A 181 30.33 -7.57 -1.92
C GLU A 181 29.49 -8.45 -2.85
N GLU A 182 28.16 -8.47 -2.68
CA GLU A 182 27.24 -9.17 -3.58
C GLU A 182 27.26 -8.55 -4.98
N ILE A 183 27.31 -7.21 -5.08
CA ILE A 183 27.40 -6.48 -6.34
C ILE A 183 28.73 -6.80 -7.04
N GLU A 184 29.85 -6.82 -6.32
CA GLU A 184 31.15 -7.19 -6.89
C GLU A 184 31.15 -8.64 -7.40
N ARG A 185 30.65 -9.59 -6.59
CA ARG A 185 30.50 -11.00 -7.02
C ARG A 185 29.59 -11.13 -8.24
N TYR A 186 28.53 -10.34 -8.32
CA TYR A 186 27.62 -10.32 -9.48
C TYR A 186 28.36 -9.86 -10.74
N HIS A 187 29.12 -8.75 -10.66
CA HIS A 187 29.90 -8.26 -11.80
C HIS A 187 31.01 -9.23 -12.23
N GLN A 188 31.71 -9.86 -11.29
CA GLN A 188 32.75 -10.85 -11.58
C GLN A 188 32.16 -12.07 -12.34
N ARG A 189 30.96 -12.54 -11.96
CA ARG A 189 30.25 -13.63 -12.65
C ARG A 189 29.81 -13.26 -14.06
N GLN A 190 29.41 -12.02 -14.31
CA GLN A 190 29.01 -11.57 -15.66
C GLN A 190 30.20 -11.47 -16.63
N ILE A 191 31.42 -11.31 -16.13
CA ILE A 191 32.64 -11.17 -16.94
C ILE A 191 33.25 -12.54 -17.30
N GLN A 192 32.96 -13.60 -16.54
CA GLN A 192 33.40 -14.96 -16.85
C GLN A 192 32.24 -15.81 -17.41
N PRO A 193 32.23 -16.17 -18.71
CA PRO A 193 31.25 -17.13 -19.22
C PRO A 193 31.48 -18.47 -18.52
N SER A 194 30.43 -19.01 -17.88
CA SER A 194 30.54 -20.19 -17.03
C SER A 194 31.09 -21.38 -17.81
N SER A 195 32.29 -21.82 -17.46
CA SER A 195 32.67 -23.21 -17.68
C SER A 195 31.88 -24.06 -16.68
N THR A 196 31.22 -25.07 -17.24
CA THR A 196 30.47 -26.12 -16.54
C THR A 196 31.20 -26.66 -15.33
N HIS A 197 30.53 -26.74 -14.17
CA HIS A 197 30.67 -27.79 -13.14
C HIS A 197 29.42 -27.68 -12.25
N GLY A 198 28.71 -28.74 -11.89
CA GLY A 198 29.15 -30.09 -11.55
C GLY A 198 28.52 -30.36 -10.18
N HIS A 199 27.47 -31.17 -10.14
CA HIS A 199 26.77 -31.54 -8.92
C HIS A 199 27.74 -32.08 -7.88
N ALA A 200 27.92 -31.35 -6.78
CA ALA A 200 28.50 -31.87 -5.55
C ALA A 200 27.38 -32.04 -4.53
N SER A 201 26.85 -33.26 -4.45
CA SER A 201 26.01 -33.73 -3.37
C SER A 201 26.82 -33.66 -2.07
N ARG A 202 26.36 -32.85 -1.10
CA ARG A 202 26.96 -32.81 0.24
C ARG A 202 25.92 -33.31 1.24
N GLY A 203 26.29 -34.37 1.94
CA GLY A 203 25.44 -35.09 2.89
C GLY A 203 24.99 -34.21 4.04
N MET A 204 23.73 -34.39 4.44
CA MET A 204 23.19 -33.90 5.69
C MET A 204 23.56 -34.89 6.79
N ASP A 205 24.40 -34.45 7.72
CA ASP A 205 24.48 -35.07 9.03
C ASP A 205 23.28 -34.58 9.85
N LEU A 206 22.43 -35.54 10.19
CA LEU A 206 21.38 -35.42 11.19
C LEU A 206 22.04 -35.39 12.56
N ASP A 207 21.74 -34.39 13.37
CA ASP A 207 21.91 -34.49 14.82
C ASP A 207 20.59 -34.21 15.54
N GLN A 208 20.27 -35.12 16.45
CA GLN A 208 19.10 -35.16 17.32
C GLN A 208 19.30 -34.12 18.43
N GLY A 209 18.32 -33.26 18.73
CA GLY A 209 17.24 -33.60 19.65
C GLY A 209 17.55 -32.98 21.02
N ASP A 210 16.72 -32.04 21.46
CA ASP A 210 16.35 -31.99 22.88
C ASP A 210 15.03 -31.24 23.07
N ASP A 211 14.13 -31.98 23.72
CA ASP A 211 12.78 -31.67 24.14
C ASP A 211 12.82 -30.82 25.41
N LEU A 212 12.23 -29.62 25.38
CA LEU A 212 11.75 -28.96 26.58
C LEU A 212 10.48 -28.16 26.26
N THR A 213 9.35 -28.85 26.43
CA THR A 213 8.05 -28.26 26.69
C THR A 213 8.14 -27.18 27.79
N ARG A 214 7.80 -25.94 27.45
CA ARG A 214 7.52 -24.90 28.45
C ARG A 214 6.22 -24.18 28.11
N ASP A 215 5.17 -24.62 28.80
CA ASP A 215 3.90 -23.92 28.93
C ASP A 215 4.16 -22.46 29.31
N THR A 216 3.84 -21.55 28.40
CA THR A 216 3.68 -20.13 28.71
C THR A 216 2.19 -19.85 28.93
N PRO A 217 1.82 -19.06 29.96
CA PRO A 217 0.42 -18.85 30.29
C PRO A 217 -0.27 -18.06 29.19
N ARG A 218 -1.33 -18.64 28.62
CA ARG A 218 -2.25 -17.99 27.67
C ARG A 218 -2.75 -16.68 28.28
N LEU A 219 -2.21 -15.56 27.79
CA LEU A 219 -2.81 -14.24 27.95
C LEU A 219 -4.24 -14.32 27.42
N ARG A 220 -5.20 -14.01 28.31
CA ARG A 220 -6.64 -14.01 28.04
C ARG A 220 -6.95 -13.35 26.68
N LYS A 221 -7.53 -14.13 25.76
CA LYS A 221 -8.21 -13.64 24.55
C LYS A 221 -9.17 -12.52 24.97
N ARG A 222 -8.88 -11.29 24.54
CA ARG A 222 -9.82 -10.17 24.59
C ARG A 222 -10.99 -10.51 23.65
N GLU A 223 -12.19 -10.05 24.00
CA GLU A 223 -13.45 -10.24 23.26
C GLU A 223 -13.45 -9.78 21.77
N ASP A 224 -12.34 -9.24 21.26
CA ASP A 224 -12.12 -8.82 19.86
C ASP A 224 -12.21 -9.98 18.84
N ASP A 225 -12.17 -11.25 19.29
CA ASP A 225 -11.96 -12.41 18.41
C ASP A 225 -13.24 -13.12 17.96
N THR A 226 -14.42 -12.76 18.50
CA THR A 226 -15.68 -13.43 18.11
C THR A 226 -16.22 -13.00 16.75
N ARG A 227 -15.64 -11.96 16.14
CA ARG A 227 -16.06 -11.41 14.84
C ARG A 227 -15.22 -11.91 13.66
N HIS A 228 -14.18 -12.69 13.94
CA HIS A 228 -13.32 -13.28 12.92
C HIS A 228 -13.57 -14.78 12.84
N GLU A 229 -13.49 -15.31 11.62
CA GLU A 229 -13.54 -16.75 11.38
C GLU A 229 -12.15 -17.23 10.99
N GLY A 230 -11.60 -18.15 11.78
CA GLY A 230 -10.20 -18.56 11.70
C GLY A 230 -9.28 -17.68 12.57
N ASN A 231 -7.99 -17.67 12.26
CA ASN A 231 -7.00 -16.90 12.98
C ASN A 231 -6.88 -15.48 12.39
N GLY A 232 -7.58 -14.50 12.97
CA GLY A 232 -7.56 -13.10 12.52
C GLY A 232 -6.20 -12.39 12.60
N THR A 233 -5.17 -13.02 13.18
CA THR A 233 -3.79 -12.51 13.21
C THR A 233 -2.80 -13.34 12.40
N GLY A 234 -3.28 -14.38 11.69
CA GLY A 234 -2.47 -15.33 10.93
C GLY A 234 -1.75 -14.74 9.72
N TYR A 235 -0.70 -15.42 9.26
CA TYR A 235 0.16 -15.02 8.12
C TYR A 235 -0.28 -15.63 6.78
N HIS A 236 -1.50 -16.20 6.75
CA HIS A 236 -2.22 -16.62 5.55
C HIS A 236 -2.88 -15.42 4.86
N GLY A 237 -3.77 -15.70 3.89
CA GLY A 237 -4.68 -14.69 3.36
C GLY A 237 -5.91 -14.49 4.25
N HIS A 238 -6.59 -13.37 4.06
CA HIS A 238 -7.88 -13.08 4.66
C HIS A 238 -8.82 -12.48 3.61
N TYR A 239 -10.12 -12.55 3.82
CA TYR A 239 -11.05 -11.82 2.97
C TYR A 239 -12.22 -11.19 3.73
N CYS A 240 -12.76 -10.17 3.07
CA CYS A 240 -13.98 -9.48 3.42
C CYS A 240 -14.98 -9.61 2.26
N HIS A 241 -16.21 -10.05 2.56
CA HIS A 241 -17.28 -10.08 1.57
C HIS A 241 -18.45 -9.22 2.04
N VAL A 242 -18.84 -8.23 1.22
CA VAL A 242 -20.01 -7.38 1.46
C VAL A 242 -21.15 -7.87 0.57
N PRO A 243 -22.12 -8.62 1.12
CA PRO A 243 -23.00 -9.44 0.29
C PRO A 243 -24.10 -8.63 -0.42
N GLY A 244 -24.51 -7.46 0.08
CA GLY A 244 -25.56 -6.64 -0.56
C GLY A 244 -25.16 -6.12 -1.95
N ILE A 245 -23.87 -5.89 -2.17
CA ILE A 245 -23.31 -5.48 -3.47
C ILE A 245 -22.35 -6.51 -4.05
N ASP A 246 -22.14 -7.64 -3.39
CA ASP A 246 -21.15 -8.65 -3.79
C ASP A 246 -19.76 -8.04 -4.04
N LEU A 247 -19.27 -7.19 -3.13
CA LEU A 247 -17.89 -6.69 -3.17
C LEU A 247 -17.01 -7.66 -2.38
N MET A 248 -15.89 -8.09 -2.98
CA MET A 248 -14.91 -8.97 -2.35
C MET A 248 -13.58 -8.25 -2.20
N ILE A 249 -12.98 -8.32 -1.01
CA ILE A 249 -11.65 -7.78 -0.73
C ILE A 249 -10.81 -8.91 -0.18
N VAL A 250 -9.78 -9.33 -0.90
CA VAL A 250 -8.86 -10.39 -0.50
C VAL A 250 -7.53 -9.76 -0.13
N GLN A 251 -7.00 -10.12 1.03
CA GLN A 251 -5.66 -9.79 1.47
C GLN A 251 -4.79 -11.06 1.46
N VAL A 252 -3.55 -10.94 1.00
CA VAL A 252 -2.53 -11.99 1.10
C VAL A 252 -1.32 -11.40 1.82
N PHE A 253 -0.95 -12.04 2.93
CA PHE A 253 0.18 -11.61 3.76
C PHE A 253 1.50 -11.67 2.97
N ASN A 254 2.49 -10.83 3.26
CA ASN A 254 3.87 -10.99 2.80
C ASN A 254 4.90 -10.67 3.90
N TYR A 255 6.12 -11.20 3.76
CA TYR A 255 7.22 -11.04 4.71
C TYR A 255 8.30 -10.06 4.22
N GLY A 256 7.90 -9.03 3.49
CA GLY A 256 8.86 -8.13 2.84
C GLY A 256 9.13 -8.49 1.38
N LEU A 257 10.07 -7.79 0.77
CA LEU A 257 10.60 -8.06 -0.57
C LEU A 257 11.79 -9.03 -0.57
N ASP A 258 12.14 -9.58 0.59
CA ASP A 258 13.28 -10.45 0.80
C ASP A 258 13.24 -11.71 -0.09
N GLU A 259 14.42 -12.11 -0.58
CA GLU A 259 14.62 -13.29 -1.45
C GLU A 259 15.53 -14.34 -0.79
N LYS A 260 15.97 -14.09 0.44
CA LYS A 260 16.95 -14.90 1.18
C LYS A 260 16.30 -15.83 2.21
N ASN A 261 14.98 -15.85 2.31
CA ASN A 261 14.23 -16.58 3.33
C ASN A 261 14.58 -16.15 4.76
N PHE A 262 14.93 -14.88 4.96
CA PHE A 262 15.36 -14.37 6.26
C PHE A 262 14.35 -14.66 7.38
N TRP A 263 13.04 -14.61 7.12
CA TRP A 263 12.00 -14.74 8.13
C TRP A 263 11.54 -16.17 8.41
N THR A 264 12.09 -17.19 7.75
CA THR A 264 11.66 -18.59 7.93
C THR A 264 12.06 -19.18 9.28
N PHE A 265 12.94 -18.53 10.05
CA PHE A 265 13.25 -18.94 11.43
C PHE A 265 12.06 -18.77 12.39
N ARG A 266 11.04 -17.99 12.01
CA ARG A 266 9.88 -17.75 12.87
C ARG A 266 9.00 -18.98 12.91
N GLU A 267 8.54 -19.35 14.10
CA GLU A 267 7.61 -20.48 14.31
C GLU A 267 6.25 -20.27 13.61
N ASP A 268 5.86 -19.01 13.41
CA ASP A 268 4.62 -18.61 12.73
C ASP A 268 4.81 -18.29 11.24
N TYR A 269 5.96 -18.65 10.67
CA TYR A 269 6.18 -18.59 9.23
C TYR A 269 5.25 -19.57 8.51
N ILE A 270 4.62 -19.09 7.45
CA ILE A 270 3.72 -19.86 6.59
C ILE A 270 4.24 -19.75 5.15
N PRO A 271 4.57 -20.86 4.48
CA PRO A 271 4.98 -20.83 3.08
C PRO A 271 3.81 -20.48 2.13
N PRO A 272 4.08 -20.01 0.90
CA PRO A 272 5.41 -19.70 0.36
C PRO A 272 5.97 -18.37 0.89
N TYR A 273 7.25 -18.10 0.63
CA TYR A 273 8.02 -16.98 1.16
C TYR A 273 7.89 -15.72 0.31
N THR A 274 8.35 -15.76 -0.95
CA THR A 274 8.48 -14.54 -1.77
C THR A 274 7.12 -13.97 -2.14
N VAL A 275 7.06 -12.65 -2.36
CA VAL A 275 5.81 -11.98 -2.79
C VAL A 275 5.32 -12.58 -4.10
N GLU A 276 6.22 -12.86 -5.04
CA GLU A 276 5.93 -13.46 -6.33
C GLU A 276 5.32 -14.86 -6.19
N THR A 277 5.94 -15.74 -5.40
CA THR A 277 5.41 -17.10 -5.17
C THR A 277 4.06 -17.04 -4.44
N ARG A 278 3.86 -16.10 -3.51
CA ARG A 278 2.55 -15.88 -2.85
C ARG A 278 1.48 -15.37 -3.81
N ILE A 279 1.83 -14.48 -4.74
CA ILE A 279 0.90 -14.03 -5.78
C ILE A 279 0.47 -15.22 -6.66
N SER A 280 1.43 -15.99 -7.16
CA SER A 280 1.16 -17.10 -8.09
C SER A 280 0.48 -18.30 -7.42
N SER A 281 0.87 -18.61 -6.19
CA SER A 281 0.49 -19.87 -5.53
C SER A 281 -0.61 -19.69 -4.50
N LEU A 282 -0.87 -18.48 -3.99
CA LEU A 282 -1.97 -18.21 -3.06
C LEU A 282 -3.00 -17.27 -3.69
N ALA A 283 -2.60 -16.06 -4.07
CA ALA A 283 -3.54 -15.04 -4.54
C ALA A 283 -4.31 -15.48 -5.78
N LEU A 284 -3.61 -16.00 -6.80
CA LEU A 284 -4.25 -16.47 -8.03
C LEU A 284 -5.25 -17.62 -7.78
N PRO A 285 -4.92 -18.69 -7.03
CA PRO A 285 -5.90 -19.69 -6.61
C PRO A 285 -7.11 -19.11 -5.86
N TYR A 286 -6.88 -18.23 -4.87
CA TYR A 286 -7.98 -17.59 -4.13
C TYR A 286 -8.92 -16.83 -5.09
N ILE A 287 -8.36 -16.01 -5.99
CA ILE A 287 -9.15 -15.22 -6.94
C ILE A 287 -9.96 -16.11 -7.88
N ARG A 288 -9.39 -17.22 -8.36
CA ARG A 288 -10.10 -18.18 -9.21
C ARG A 288 -11.22 -18.90 -8.46
N ALA A 289 -10.98 -19.26 -7.20
CA ALA A 289 -11.94 -20.00 -6.38
C ALA A 289 -13.18 -19.18 -5.99
N ILE A 290 -13.10 -17.84 -6.01
CA ILE A 290 -14.28 -16.96 -5.83
C ILE A 290 -15.33 -17.22 -6.94
N GLY A 291 -14.92 -17.73 -8.12
CA GLY A 291 -15.85 -18.15 -9.16
C GLY A 291 -16.51 -17.02 -9.94
N ARG A 292 -15.84 -15.86 -10.03
CA ARG A 292 -16.31 -14.72 -10.83
C ARG A 292 -15.92 -14.84 -12.29
N ALA A 293 -16.64 -14.11 -13.16
CA ALA A 293 -16.40 -14.13 -14.60
C ALA A 293 -14.98 -13.66 -14.98
N SER A 294 -14.42 -12.71 -14.22
CA SER A 294 -13.02 -12.30 -14.34
C SER A 294 -12.14 -13.18 -13.44
N SER A 295 -11.05 -13.70 -13.99
CA SER A 295 -10.00 -14.38 -13.22
C SER A 295 -8.96 -13.41 -12.65
N ALA A 296 -9.13 -12.10 -12.86
CA ALA A 296 -8.29 -11.05 -12.29
C ALA A 296 -9.12 -10.13 -11.40
N PRO A 297 -8.58 -9.67 -10.26
CA PRO A 297 -9.19 -8.59 -9.51
C PRO A 297 -9.21 -7.30 -10.35
N GLU A 298 -10.18 -6.42 -10.11
CA GLU A 298 -10.23 -5.13 -10.80
C GLU A 298 -9.18 -4.14 -10.27
N LEU A 299 -8.85 -4.24 -8.98
CA LEU A 299 -7.84 -3.43 -8.31
C LEU A 299 -6.92 -4.32 -7.48
N THR A 300 -5.62 -4.11 -7.61
CA THR A 300 -4.59 -4.76 -6.80
C THR A 300 -3.69 -3.72 -6.15
N TYR A 301 -3.61 -3.76 -4.83
CA TYR A 301 -2.55 -3.10 -4.07
C TYR A 301 -1.39 -4.04 -3.83
N VAL A 302 -0.17 -3.52 -4.01
CA VAL A 302 1.07 -4.20 -3.61
C VAL A 302 1.83 -3.27 -2.69
N GLY A 303 2.30 -3.76 -1.55
CA GLY A 303 3.12 -2.97 -0.65
C GLY A 303 4.03 -3.83 0.21
N SER A 304 5.18 -3.26 0.56
CA SER A 304 6.16 -3.82 1.49
C SER A 304 6.99 -2.69 2.09
N ALA A 305 7.32 -2.73 3.39
CA ALA A 305 8.34 -1.83 3.97
C ALA A 305 8.82 -2.31 5.33
N LEU A 306 7.89 -2.58 6.27
CA LEU A 306 8.25 -2.75 7.68
C LEU A 306 8.99 -4.06 7.95
N TRP A 307 8.66 -5.13 7.21
CA TRP A 307 9.47 -6.35 7.21
C TRP A 307 10.88 -6.12 6.65
N ASP A 308 11.02 -5.33 5.58
CA ASP A 308 12.32 -5.02 4.97
C ASP A 308 13.19 -4.20 5.93
N THR A 309 12.65 -3.13 6.51
CA THR A 309 13.39 -2.30 7.46
C THR A 309 13.77 -3.07 8.71
N THR A 310 12.87 -3.92 9.23
CA THR A 310 13.16 -4.73 10.41
C THR A 310 14.27 -5.74 10.12
N ARG A 311 14.30 -6.36 8.94
CA ARG A 311 15.39 -7.26 8.53
C ARG A 311 16.72 -6.52 8.58
N TRP A 312 16.78 -5.34 7.94
CA TRP A 312 17.98 -4.52 7.94
C TRP A 312 18.42 -4.04 9.32
N MET A 313 17.48 -3.68 10.20
CA MET A 313 17.80 -3.29 11.58
C MET A 313 18.41 -4.47 12.34
N ARG A 314 17.95 -5.70 12.12
CA ARG A 314 18.53 -6.90 12.74
C ARG A 314 19.93 -7.20 12.20
N GLU A 315 20.12 -7.09 10.89
CA GLU A 315 21.44 -7.24 10.27
C GLU A 315 22.41 -6.16 10.74
N ASP A 316 21.96 -4.90 10.85
CA ASP A 316 22.79 -3.79 11.33
C ASP A 316 23.19 -4.02 12.79
N ALA A 317 22.25 -4.38 13.65
CA ALA A 317 22.52 -4.71 15.05
C ALA A 317 23.50 -5.88 15.18
N ALA A 318 23.33 -6.95 14.39
CA ALA A 318 24.23 -8.09 14.39
C ALA A 318 25.66 -7.73 13.94
N ASN A 319 25.79 -6.71 13.09
CA ASN A 319 27.07 -6.18 12.62
C ASN A 319 27.61 -5.02 13.48
N GLY A 320 26.98 -4.71 14.62
CA GLY A 320 27.39 -3.63 15.53
C GLY A 320 27.19 -2.22 14.96
N LYS A 321 26.35 -2.05 13.93
CA LYS A 321 26.00 -0.74 13.34
C LYS A 321 24.87 -0.09 14.12
N ASP A 322 24.83 1.25 14.10
CA ASP A 322 23.73 1.98 14.71
C ASP A 322 22.45 1.83 13.86
N ILE A 323 21.47 1.16 14.46
CA ILE A 323 20.12 0.96 13.93
C ILE A 323 19.33 2.25 13.73
N ALA A 324 19.81 3.38 14.26
CA ALA A 324 19.26 4.71 13.99
C ALA A 324 19.84 5.36 12.72
N GLU A 325 20.91 4.81 12.12
CA GLU A 325 21.47 5.34 10.87
C GLU A 325 20.51 5.18 9.69
N ALA A 326 20.69 6.02 8.68
CA ALA A 326 19.96 5.95 7.42
C ALA A 326 20.33 4.67 6.64
N LEU A 327 19.44 4.26 5.74
CA LEU A 327 19.70 3.12 4.84
C LEU A 327 20.82 3.46 3.86
N SER A 328 21.64 2.47 3.53
CA SER A 328 22.68 2.61 2.50
C SER A 328 22.06 2.76 1.11
N LYS A 329 22.84 3.31 0.18
CA LYS A 329 22.45 3.44 -1.22
C LYS A 329 22.13 2.08 -1.84
N GLU A 330 22.89 1.05 -1.48
CA GLU A 330 22.74 -0.31 -2.01
C GLU A 330 21.40 -0.92 -1.59
N ARG A 331 20.99 -0.78 -0.33
CA ARG A 331 19.67 -1.24 0.14
C ARG A 331 18.51 -0.50 -0.52
N LEU A 332 18.64 0.82 -0.72
CA LEU A 332 17.62 1.61 -1.41
C LEU A 332 17.51 1.21 -2.89
N ASN A 333 18.64 0.98 -3.56
CA ASN A 333 18.66 0.51 -4.94
C ASN A 333 18.12 -0.92 -5.07
N TRP A 334 18.49 -1.82 -4.15
CA TRP A 334 17.94 -3.17 -4.08
C TRP A 334 16.42 -3.12 -3.95
N TYR A 335 15.92 -2.34 -3.00
CA TYR A 335 14.49 -2.20 -2.74
C TYR A 335 13.73 -1.63 -3.94
N ARG A 336 14.29 -0.59 -4.58
CA ARG A 336 13.75 -0.01 -5.83
C ARG A 336 13.65 -1.06 -6.94
N THR A 337 14.68 -1.88 -7.14
CA THR A 337 14.68 -2.96 -8.13
C THR A 337 13.66 -4.05 -7.81
N ARG A 338 13.58 -4.48 -6.54
CA ARG A 338 12.62 -5.48 -6.09
C ARG A 338 11.16 -5.04 -6.26
N ILE A 339 10.86 -3.77 -6.01
CA ILE A 339 9.54 -3.20 -6.30
C ILE A 339 9.16 -3.44 -7.77
N ARG A 340 10.07 -3.15 -8.70
CA ARG A 340 9.81 -3.37 -10.14
C ARG A 340 9.55 -4.84 -10.43
N GLN A 341 10.39 -5.73 -9.94
CA GLN A 341 10.25 -7.17 -10.17
C GLN A 341 8.89 -7.70 -9.67
N VAL A 342 8.46 -7.31 -8.46
CA VAL A 342 7.16 -7.72 -7.93
C VAL A 342 5.99 -7.12 -8.73
N LEU A 343 6.09 -5.85 -9.15
CA LEU A 343 5.05 -5.21 -9.95
C LEU A 343 4.94 -5.83 -11.36
N MET A 344 6.06 -6.17 -11.97
CA MET A 344 6.12 -6.92 -13.24
C MET A 344 5.47 -8.29 -13.10
N HIS A 345 5.82 -9.03 -12.04
CA HIS A 345 5.21 -10.33 -11.75
C HIS A 345 3.71 -10.23 -11.52
N THR A 346 3.27 -9.22 -10.75
CA THR A 346 1.85 -8.95 -10.50
C THR A 346 1.11 -8.69 -11.82
N ARG A 347 1.69 -7.88 -12.73
CA ARG A 347 1.11 -7.63 -14.06
C ARG A 347 1.06 -8.90 -14.91
N HIS A 348 2.07 -9.76 -14.84
CA HIS A 348 2.06 -11.02 -15.58
C HIS A 348 0.96 -11.96 -15.10
N VAL A 349 0.78 -12.09 -13.78
CA VAL A 349 -0.25 -12.95 -13.19
C VAL A 349 -1.66 -12.38 -13.37
N PHE A 350 -1.81 -11.05 -13.28
CA PHE A 350 -3.08 -10.35 -13.44
C PHE A 350 -2.98 -9.26 -14.53
N PRO A 351 -3.03 -9.63 -15.83
CA PRO A 351 -2.86 -8.68 -16.93
C PRO A 351 -3.87 -7.52 -16.93
N GLU A 352 -5.08 -7.77 -16.41
CA GLU A 352 -6.22 -6.86 -16.45
C GLU A 352 -6.54 -6.19 -15.12
N THR A 353 -5.66 -6.26 -14.09
CA THR A 353 -5.88 -5.53 -12.82
C THR A 353 -5.29 -4.13 -12.86
N LYS A 354 -5.98 -3.11 -12.32
CA LYS A 354 -5.31 -1.85 -12.00
C LYS A 354 -4.34 -2.14 -10.87
N ILE A 355 -3.06 -1.80 -11.02
CA ILE A 355 -2.06 -2.01 -9.98
C ILE A 355 -1.76 -0.65 -9.36
N LYS A 356 -1.75 -0.61 -8.02
CA LYS A 356 -1.22 0.54 -7.27
C LYS A 356 -0.23 0.08 -6.21
N TRP A 357 0.89 0.78 -6.08
CA TRP A 357 1.81 0.56 -4.96
C TRP A 357 1.27 1.26 -3.70
N SER A 358 1.07 0.50 -2.62
CA SER A 358 0.57 1.03 -1.36
C SER A 358 1.70 1.69 -0.58
N SER A 359 1.56 2.98 -0.32
CA SER A 359 2.44 3.68 0.62
C SER A 359 2.23 3.20 2.05
N HIS A 360 3.32 3.21 2.82
CA HIS A 360 3.34 2.80 4.22
C HIS A 360 3.16 3.99 5.14
N HIS A 361 2.52 3.74 6.27
CA HIS A 361 2.48 4.69 7.37
C HIS A 361 3.63 4.43 8.33
N TYR A 362 3.89 5.41 9.20
CA TYR A 362 5.10 5.48 10.03
C TYR A 362 4.69 5.49 11.50
N PRO A 363 5.13 4.53 12.32
CA PRO A 363 4.98 4.62 13.76
C PRO A 363 6.10 5.49 14.34
N LEU A 364 5.90 6.82 14.39
CA LEU A 364 6.93 7.74 14.91
C LEU A 364 7.22 7.57 16.39
N ARG A 365 6.27 6.99 17.14
CA ARG A 365 6.34 6.76 18.58
C ARG A 365 6.00 5.32 18.93
N ALA A 366 6.69 4.37 18.29
CA ALA A 366 6.62 2.98 18.70
C ALA A 366 7.02 2.84 20.19
N MET A 367 6.08 2.48 21.06
CA MET A 367 6.23 2.23 22.50
C MET A 367 6.07 0.74 22.88
N PHE A 368 5.20 -0.02 22.22
CA PHE A 368 4.88 -1.45 22.44
C PHE A 368 4.64 -2.28 21.15
N GLY A 369 5.36 -3.39 20.95
CA GLY A 369 5.08 -4.32 19.85
C GLY A 369 5.93 -5.58 19.88
N TRP A 370 5.30 -6.76 19.74
CA TRP A 370 5.94 -8.08 19.75
C TRP A 370 6.90 -8.30 18.56
N PHE A 371 6.70 -7.56 17.47
CA PHE A 371 7.44 -7.70 16.22
C PHE A 371 8.97 -7.49 16.36
N PHE A 372 9.40 -6.78 17.39
CA PHE A 372 10.80 -6.42 17.66
C PHE A 372 11.43 -7.23 18.80
N GLU A 373 10.72 -8.18 19.39
CA GLU A 373 11.13 -8.90 20.60
C GLU A 373 11.59 -10.33 20.28
N ALA A 374 12.82 -10.45 19.77
CA ALA A 374 13.61 -11.65 19.91
C ALA A 374 14.88 -11.30 20.72
N GLY A 375 14.73 -11.12 22.04
CA GLY A 375 15.81 -10.77 22.97
C GLY A 375 15.34 -10.74 24.42
N ASP A 376 16.27 -10.95 25.37
CA ASP A 376 16.02 -11.03 26.82
C ASP A 376 15.28 -9.77 27.34
N GLN A 377 14.04 -9.96 27.79
CA GLN A 377 13.17 -8.90 28.30
C GLN A 377 13.64 -8.26 29.62
N LYS A 378 14.68 -8.81 30.28
CA LYS A 378 15.22 -8.25 31.54
C LYS A 378 16.11 -7.04 31.34
N GLN A 379 16.61 -6.81 30.12
CA GLN A 379 17.27 -5.56 29.76
C GLN A 379 16.23 -4.67 29.08
N ARG A 380 15.80 -3.60 29.75
CA ARG A 380 14.92 -2.57 29.15
C ARG A 380 15.53 -2.17 27.80
N PRO A 381 14.97 -2.56 26.64
CA PRO A 381 15.74 -2.47 25.43
C PRO A 381 15.72 -1.02 24.96
N ASN A 382 16.90 -0.50 24.61
CA ASN A 382 17.03 0.52 23.59
C ASN A 382 16.44 -0.03 22.29
N ARG A 383 15.10 -0.12 22.19
CA ARG A 383 14.42 -0.69 21.03
C ARG A 383 14.64 0.24 19.85
N PRO A 384 15.01 -0.28 18.67
CA PRO A 384 15.06 0.54 17.48
C PRO A 384 13.66 0.95 17.08
N GLN A 385 13.29 2.18 17.40
CA GLN A 385 12.12 2.83 16.83
C GLN A 385 12.28 2.83 15.31
N GLN A 386 11.24 2.45 14.56
CA GLN A 386 11.21 2.61 13.11
C GLN A 386 11.34 4.11 12.78
N LYS A 387 12.56 4.55 12.47
CA LYS A 387 12.87 5.96 12.29
C LYS A 387 12.44 6.43 10.91
N LEU A 388 11.99 7.69 10.83
CA LEU A 388 11.65 8.35 9.57
C LEU A 388 12.79 8.35 8.56
N ASN A 389 14.04 8.41 9.00
CA ASN A 389 15.20 8.40 8.12
C ASN A 389 15.45 7.04 7.44
N ARG A 390 14.78 5.96 7.85
CA ARG A 390 14.78 4.69 7.12
C ARG A 390 13.55 4.53 6.25
N LEU A 391 12.38 4.82 6.81
CA LEU A 391 11.11 4.61 6.12
C LEU A 391 10.85 5.67 5.02
N SER A 392 11.17 6.95 5.23
CA SER A 392 10.88 7.99 4.24
C SER A 392 11.68 7.76 2.95
N PRO A 393 12.98 7.40 3.00
CA PRO A 393 13.71 7.01 1.79
C PRO A 393 13.14 5.79 1.06
N LEU A 394 12.50 4.84 1.75
CA LEU A 394 11.84 3.73 1.05
C LEU A 394 10.63 4.18 0.26
N HIS A 395 9.86 5.14 0.78
CA HIS A 395 8.79 5.74 -0.01
C HIS A 395 9.36 6.45 -1.26
N GLU A 396 10.43 7.24 -1.11
CA GLU A 396 11.07 7.88 -2.26
C GLU A 396 11.63 6.86 -3.26
N ALA A 397 12.19 5.74 -2.77
CA ALA A 397 12.64 4.64 -3.62
C ALA A 397 11.49 3.99 -4.38
N ALA A 398 10.31 3.84 -3.76
CA ALA A 398 9.11 3.34 -4.44
C ALA A 398 8.59 4.31 -5.50
N VAL A 399 8.56 5.62 -5.19
CA VAL A 399 8.21 6.67 -6.15
C VAL A 399 9.19 6.66 -7.33
N SER A 400 10.50 6.55 -7.07
CA SER A 400 11.53 6.43 -8.09
C SER A 400 11.39 5.15 -8.92
N ALA A 401 11.05 4.02 -8.30
CA ALA A 401 10.85 2.74 -9.01
C ALA A 401 9.78 2.87 -10.11
N ILE A 402 8.71 3.63 -9.83
CA ILE A 402 7.54 3.77 -10.70
C ILE A 402 7.69 4.93 -11.69
N ASN A 403 8.24 6.07 -11.25
CA ASN A 403 8.24 7.30 -12.06
C ASN A 403 9.55 7.57 -12.79
N ASP A 404 10.70 7.19 -12.23
CA ASP A 404 12.01 7.39 -12.88
C ASP A 404 12.40 6.13 -13.65
N LEU A 405 11.94 6.06 -14.89
CA LEU A 405 12.11 4.90 -15.77
C LEU A 405 13.35 5.03 -16.67
N SER A 406 14.28 5.93 -16.38
CA SER A 406 15.46 6.17 -17.22
C SER A 406 16.32 4.90 -17.41
N ASP A 407 16.45 4.11 -16.34
CA ASP A 407 17.19 2.85 -16.26
C ASP A 407 16.32 1.59 -16.46
N ALA A 408 15.03 1.75 -16.77
CA ALA A 408 14.12 0.64 -16.99
C ALA A 408 14.19 0.11 -18.43
N THR A 409 14.03 -1.21 -18.59
CA THR A 409 13.85 -1.88 -19.88
C THR A 409 12.59 -1.40 -20.60
N SER A 410 12.49 -1.68 -21.91
CA SER A 410 11.30 -1.33 -22.69
C SER A 410 10.01 -1.99 -22.17
N GLU A 411 10.13 -3.23 -21.68
CA GLU A 411 9.02 -3.97 -21.10
C GLU A 411 8.58 -3.35 -19.78
N GLU A 412 9.52 -3.09 -18.87
CA GLU A 412 9.25 -2.40 -17.60
C GLU A 412 8.60 -1.04 -17.84
N LYS A 413 9.11 -0.25 -18.80
CA LYS A 413 8.49 1.05 -19.16
C LYS A 413 7.03 0.89 -19.57
N SER A 414 6.71 -0.13 -20.35
CA SER A 414 5.34 -0.38 -20.81
C SER A 414 4.40 -0.76 -19.67
N VAL A 415 4.89 -1.49 -18.67
CA VAL A 415 4.09 -1.91 -17.51
C VAL A 415 3.99 -0.80 -16.46
N LEU A 416 5.13 -0.24 -16.05
CA LEU A 416 5.24 0.70 -14.92
C LEU A 416 4.54 2.04 -15.20
N LYS A 417 4.45 2.48 -16.46
CA LYS A 417 3.72 3.72 -16.85
C LYS A 417 2.25 3.73 -16.43
N ASN A 418 1.66 2.57 -16.18
CA ASN A 418 0.25 2.40 -15.83
C ASN A 418 0.03 2.04 -14.35
N ILE A 419 1.08 2.09 -13.55
CA ILE A 419 1.04 1.82 -12.11
C ILE A 419 0.97 3.15 -11.37
N ASP A 420 0.01 3.27 -10.44
CA ASP A 420 -0.11 4.47 -9.61
C ASP A 420 0.34 4.18 -8.17
N MET A 421 0.40 5.23 -7.37
CA MET A 421 0.60 5.14 -5.92
C MET A 421 -0.73 5.25 -5.19
N ASN A 422 -0.97 4.40 -4.20
CA ASN A 422 -1.95 4.65 -3.15
C ASN A 422 -1.26 5.39 -1.99
N MET A 423 -1.72 6.61 -1.72
CA MET A 423 -1.05 7.51 -0.78
C MET A 423 -1.52 7.40 0.67
N TRP A 424 -2.27 6.34 1.03
CA TRP A 424 -2.87 6.20 2.37
C TRP A 424 -1.85 6.39 3.50
N GLY A 425 -0.70 5.71 3.41
CA GLY A 425 0.33 5.78 4.44
C GLY A 425 0.92 7.18 4.62
N ARG A 426 1.05 7.95 3.54
CA ARG A 426 1.43 9.37 3.58
C ARG A 426 0.34 10.26 4.18
N ARG A 427 -0.94 9.95 3.93
CA ARG A 427 -2.06 10.70 4.52
C ARG A 427 -2.25 10.42 6.01
N MET A 428 -1.72 9.30 6.50
CA MET A 428 -1.69 8.94 7.91
C MET A 428 -0.50 9.51 8.70
N MET A 429 0.42 10.23 8.06
CA MET A 429 1.53 10.89 8.79
C MET A 429 0.99 11.92 9.78
N GLY A 430 1.48 11.90 11.02
CA GLY A 430 1.01 12.77 12.10
C GLY A 430 -0.18 12.21 12.88
N MET A 431 -0.64 10.99 12.59
CA MET A 431 -1.78 10.33 13.25
C MET A 431 -1.36 9.20 14.19
N GLU A 432 -0.18 9.31 14.79
CA GLU A 432 0.42 8.24 15.58
C GLU A 432 -0.33 7.96 16.89
N ASP A 433 -0.99 8.97 17.46
CA ASP A 433 -1.87 8.80 18.64
C ASP A 433 -3.14 7.98 18.32
N HIS A 434 -3.43 7.77 17.03
CA HIS A 434 -4.53 6.97 16.53
C HIS A 434 -4.10 5.59 16.03
N GLN A 435 -3.00 5.05 16.57
CA GLN A 435 -2.57 3.67 16.37
C GLN A 435 -3.09 2.75 17.50
N LYS A 436 -3.40 1.50 17.16
CA LYS A 436 -3.80 0.43 18.09
C LYS A 436 -2.59 -0.07 18.87
N ASP A 437 -1.46 -0.20 18.18
CA ASP A 437 -0.15 -0.57 18.69
C ASP A 437 0.94 0.12 17.85
N ASP A 438 2.21 -0.26 18.01
CA ASP A 438 3.33 0.33 17.28
C ASP A 438 3.36 0.10 15.77
N LEU A 439 2.37 -0.61 15.23
CA LEU A 439 2.36 -1.03 13.84
C LEU A 439 1.01 -0.78 13.17
N HIS A 440 -0.08 -0.98 13.89
CA HIS A 440 -1.42 -0.99 13.30
C HIS A 440 -2.17 0.29 13.67
N HIS A 441 -2.74 0.94 12.68
CA HIS A 441 -3.70 2.03 12.86
C HIS A 441 -4.97 1.54 13.59
N LYS A 442 -5.74 2.46 14.18
CA LYS A 442 -7.11 2.20 14.64
C LYS A 442 -8.12 2.27 13.48
N LEU A 443 -9.33 1.75 13.71
CA LEU A 443 -10.46 1.88 12.78
C LEU A 443 -10.66 3.34 12.34
N LEU A 444 -10.61 4.28 13.29
CA LEU A 444 -10.61 5.73 13.03
C LEU A 444 -9.27 6.36 13.42
N PRO A 445 -8.68 7.23 12.56
CA PRO A 445 -9.17 7.58 11.23
C PRO A 445 -8.73 6.58 10.15
N GLY A 446 -7.77 5.71 10.45
CA GLY A 446 -6.99 5.00 9.42
C GLY A 446 -7.78 3.99 8.58
N GLY A 447 -8.63 3.18 9.19
CA GLY A 447 -9.44 2.18 8.50
C GLY A 447 -10.50 2.84 7.62
N TYR A 448 -11.18 3.87 8.14
CA TYR A 448 -12.17 4.65 7.39
C TYR A 448 -11.52 5.34 6.17
N LEU A 449 -10.41 6.05 6.38
CA LEU A 449 -9.70 6.74 5.30
C LEU A 449 -9.26 5.75 4.22
N TRP A 450 -8.69 4.60 4.60
CA TRP A 450 -8.27 3.58 3.64
C TRP A 450 -9.45 3.08 2.81
N ALA A 451 -10.58 2.79 3.44
CA ALA A 451 -11.77 2.30 2.77
C ALA A 451 -12.30 3.29 1.72
N ASP A 452 -12.38 4.58 2.06
CA ASP A 452 -12.78 5.64 1.12
C ASP A 452 -11.80 5.76 -0.06
N MET A 453 -10.49 5.74 0.23
CA MET A 453 -9.45 5.77 -0.80
C MET A 453 -9.49 4.54 -1.71
N MET A 454 -9.71 3.36 -1.14
CA MET A 454 -9.82 2.10 -1.86
C MET A 454 -11.02 2.11 -2.80
N LEU A 455 -12.18 2.58 -2.33
CA LEU A 455 -13.37 2.70 -3.16
C LEU A 455 -13.18 3.73 -4.26
N TYR A 456 -12.47 4.82 -4.00
CA TYR A 456 -12.12 5.78 -5.06
C TYR A 456 -11.24 5.13 -6.13
N ASP A 457 -10.18 4.44 -5.71
CA ASP A 457 -9.26 3.74 -6.60
C ASP A 457 -9.97 2.63 -7.40
N LEU A 458 -10.90 1.90 -6.77
CA LEU A 458 -11.70 0.87 -7.44
C LEU A 458 -12.65 1.51 -8.46
N ARG A 459 -13.30 2.62 -8.12
CA ARG A 459 -14.13 3.37 -9.07
C ARG A 459 -13.32 3.77 -10.29
N GLU A 460 -12.11 4.31 -10.10
CA GLU A 460 -11.22 4.62 -11.21
C GLU A 460 -10.87 3.37 -12.02
N ALA A 461 -10.53 2.27 -11.37
CA ALA A 461 -10.15 1.02 -12.03
C ALA A 461 -11.26 0.45 -12.91
N VAL A 462 -12.53 0.55 -12.50
CA VAL A 462 -13.66 -0.03 -13.25
C VAL A 462 -14.29 0.91 -14.28
N THR A 463 -14.24 2.23 -14.03
CA THR A 463 -14.89 3.23 -14.90
C THR A 463 -13.94 3.76 -15.97
N LYS A 464 -12.64 3.87 -15.67
CA LYS A 464 -11.60 4.21 -16.64
C LYS A 464 -11.03 2.90 -17.14
N LYS A 465 -11.28 2.53 -18.40
CA LYS A 465 -10.73 1.33 -19.05
C LYS A 465 -9.21 1.48 -19.28
N TRP A 466 -8.42 1.53 -18.20
CA TRP A 466 -6.99 1.84 -18.22
C TRP A 466 -6.14 0.82 -18.99
N TRP A 467 -6.68 -0.38 -19.27
CA TRP A 467 -6.03 -1.44 -20.05
C TRP A 467 -6.34 -1.38 -21.55
N LYS A 468 -7.26 -0.51 -21.98
CA LYS A 468 -7.52 -0.30 -23.41
C LYS A 468 -6.65 0.86 -23.91
N PRO A 469 -5.86 0.66 -24.97
CA PRO A 469 -4.95 1.67 -25.50
C PRO A 469 -5.66 2.92 -26.03
#